data_AF-M4VI00-F1
#
_entry.id   AF-M4VI00-F1
#
_cell.length_a   1.000
_cell.length_b   1.000
_cell.length_c   1.000
_cell.angle_alpha   90.00
_cell.angle_beta   90.00
_cell.angle_gamma   90.00
#
_symmetry.space_group_name_H-M   'P 1'
#
loop_
_entity.id
_entity.type
_entity.pdbx_description
1 polymer ?
#
loop_
_entity_poly.entity_id
_entity_poly.type
_entity_poly.pdbx_seq_one_letter_code
_entity_poly.pdbx_strand_id
1 'polypeptide(L)'
;MCEKLGLDVQRRMHELTEDELNLIRKEIENGGFLIEGDLRREISLNIKRLMDMACYRGLRHRRNLPVRGQRTKTNARTRKGPAKPIAGKKQATKK
;
A
#
# COMPACT_ATOMS: atom_id res chain seq x y z
N MET A 1 -10.23 -5.25 17.27
CA MET A 1 -9.79 -6.65 17.52
C MET A 1 -9.56 -6.88 19.00
N CYS A 2 -8.65 -6.15 19.66
CA CYS A 2 -8.40 -6.29 21.10
C CYS A 2 -9.66 -6.11 21.97
N GLU A 3 -10.49 -5.08 21.69
CA GLU A 3 -11.78 -4.88 22.39
C GLU A 3 -12.75 -6.08 22.22
N LYS A 4 -12.78 -6.68 21.03
CA LYS A 4 -13.63 -7.85 20.74
C LYS A 4 -13.16 -9.09 21.49
N LEU A 5 -11.86 -9.19 21.74
CA LEU A 5 -11.21 -10.30 22.44
C LEU A 5 -11.07 -10.05 23.96
N GLY A 6 -11.54 -8.90 24.46
CA GLY A 6 -11.42 -8.52 25.87
C GLY A 6 -9.99 -8.22 26.33
N LEU A 7 -9.10 -7.89 25.40
CA LEU A 7 -7.70 -7.59 25.68
C LEU A 7 -7.48 -6.10 25.88
N ASP A 8 -6.74 -5.73 26.92
CA ASP A 8 -6.30 -4.35 27.12
C ASP A 8 -5.30 -3.93 26.04
N VAL A 9 -5.53 -2.76 25.45
CA VAL A 9 -4.75 -2.20 24.34
C VAL A 9 -3.40 -1.67 24.81
N GLN A 10 -3.26 -1.32 26.10
CA GLN A 10 -2.02 -0.79 26.67
C GLN A 10 -1.02 -1.88 27.07
N ARG A 11 -1.48 -3.12 27.19
CA ARG A 11 -0.67 -4.26 27.62
C ARG A 11 0.39 -4.59 26.57
N ARG A 12 1.60 -4.90 27.01
CA ARG A 12 2.72 -5.15 26.08
C ARG A 12 2.68 -6.57 25.54
N MET A 13 3.25 -6.75 24.34
CA MET A 13 3.24 -8.04 23.62
C MET A 13 3.83 -9.22 24.41
N HIS A 14 4.85 -8.98 25.22
CA HIS A 14 5.51 -10.03 26.02
C HIS A 14 4.76 -10.36 27.33
N GLU A 15 3.75 -9.58 27.69
CA GLU A 15 2.91 -9.80 28.89
C GLU A 15 1.67 -10.63 28.56
N LEU A 16 1.46 -10.94 27.27
CA LEU A 16 0.36 -11.79 26.79
C LEU A 16 0.64 -13.25 27.12
N THR A 17 -0.40 -13.93 27.56
CA THR A 17 -0.39 -15.38 27.76
C THR A 17 -0.53 -16.11 26.43
N GLU A 18 -0.10 -17.37 26.39
CA GLU A 18 -0.17 -18.19 25.18
C GLU A 18 -1.62 -18.43 24.70
N ASP A 19 -2.57 -18.50 25.64
CA ASP A 19 -4.00 -18.61 25.34
C ASP A 19 -4.55 -17.36 24.64
N GLU A 20 -4.16 -16.17 25.12
CA GLU A 20 -4.55 -14.89 24.49
C GLU A 20 -3.95 -14.78 23.07
N LEU A 21 -2.70 -15.22 22.87
CA LEU A 21 -2.07 -15.25 21.54
C LEU A 21 -2.80 -16.21 20.59
N ASN A 22 -3.20 -17.38 21.08
CA ASN A 22 -3.97 -18.34 20.30
C ASN A 22 -5.36 -17.81 19.94
N LEU A 23 -5.99 -17.05 20.84
CA LEU A 23 -7.28 -16.39 20.60
C LEU A 23 -7.16 -15.32 19.50
N ILE A 24 -6.10 -14.50 19.54
CA ILE A 24 -5.77 -13.53 18.48
C ILE A 24 -5.58 -14.23 17.14
N ARG A 25 -4.79 -15.33 17.09
CA ARG A 25 -4.55 -16.08 15.85
C ARG A 25 -5.85 -16.64 15.26
N LYS A 26 -6.69 -17.27 16.10
CA LYS A 26 -8.00 -17.78 15.68
C LYS A 26 -8.90 -16.68 15.12
N GLU A 27 -8.88 -15.49 15.72
CA GLU A 27 -9.66 -14.36 15.22
C GLU A 27 -9.12 -13.81 13.89
N ILE A 28 -7.80 -13.86 13.65
CA ILE A 28 -7.21 -13.50 12.35
C ILE A 28 -7.67 -14.46 11.26
N GLU A 29 -7.59 -15.77 11.53
CA GLU A 29 -7.92 -16.83 10.58
C GLU A 29 -9.43 -16.89 10.29
N ASN A 30 -10.26 -16.86 11.34
CA ASN A 30 -11.71 -17.05 11.22
C ASN A 30 -12.49 -15.73 11.04
N GLY A 31 -11.88 -14.59 11.37
CA GLY A 31 -12.52 -13.27 11.27
C GLY A 31 -12.73 -12.79 9.84
N GLY A 32 -12.31 -13.57 8.83
CA GLY A 32 -12.51 -13.26 7.41
C GLY A 32 -11.64 -12.10 6.93
N PHE A 33 -10.55 -11.80 7.63
CA PHE A 33 -9.65 -10.71 7.26
C PHE A 33 -8.76 -11.13 6.10
N LEU A 34 -8.79 -10.37 5.00
CA LEU A 34 -7.80 -10.48 3.94
C LEU A 34 -6.55 -9.70 4.35
N ILE A 35 -5.47 -10.41 4.65
CA ILE A 35 -4.21 -9.82 5.11
C ILE A 35 -3.07 -10.28 4.19
N GLU A 36 -1.94 -9.61 4.31
CA GLU A 36 -0.64 -9.99 3.75
C GLU A 36 -0.69 -10.46 2.28
N GLY A 37 -0.44 -11.74 2.03
CA GLY A 37 -0.30 -12.32 0.71
C GLY A 37 -1.58 -12.24 -0.11
N ASP A 38 -2.71 -12.59 0.50
CA ASP A 38 -3.99 -12.63 -0.19
C ASP A 38 -4.45 -11.22 -0.56
N LEU A 39 -4.34 -10.26 0.36
CA LEU A 39 -4.66 -8.87 0.08
C LEU A 39 -3.73 -8.27 -0.99
N ARG A 40 -2.42 -8.59 -0.96
CA ARG A 40 -1.47 -8.15 -1.99
C ARG A 40 -1.82 -8.74 -3.36
N ARG A 41 -2.23 -10.01 -3.41
CA ARG A 41 -2.64 -10.69 -4.64
C ARG A 41 -3.92 -10.06 -5.21
N GLU A 42 -4.92 -9.86 -4.36
CA GLU A 42 -6.19 -9.26 -4.75
C GLU A 42 -5.99 -7.84 -5.31
N ILE A 43 -5.22 -6.99 -4.61
CA ILE A 43 -4.90 -5.63 -5.07
C ILE A 43 -4.16 -5.67 -6.42
N SER A 44 -3.21 -6.59 -6.57
CA SER A 44 -2.45 -6.75 -7.81
C SER A 44 -3.35 -7.17 -8.98
N LEU A 45 -4.28 -8.11 -8.76
CA LEU A 45 -5.29 -8.52 -9.73
C LEU A 45 -6.24 -7.39 -10.08
N ASN A 46 -6.67 -6.61 -9.09
CA ASN A 46 -7.51 -5.43 -9.30
C ASN A 46 -6.82 -4.39 -10.19
N ILE A 47 -5.53 -4.11 -9.97
CA ILE A 47 -4.75 -3.20 -10.82
C ILE A 47 -4.55 -3.79 -12.22
N LYS A 48 -4.25 -5.09 -12.32
CA LYS A 48 -4.09 -5.79 -13.60
C LYS A 48 -5.37 -5.75 -14.43
N ARG A 49 -6.53 -6.02 -13.83
CA ARG A 49 -7.85 -5.88 -14.45
C ARG A 49 -8.08 -4.48 -15.01
N LEU A 50 -7.74 -3.42 -14.27
CA LEU A 50 -7.86 -2.05 -14.76
C LEU A 50 -6.94 -1.77 -15.95
N MET A 51 -5.73 -2.33 -15.95
CA MET A 51 -4.76 -2.20 -17.04
C MET A 51 -5.21 -2.94 -18.30
N ASP A 52 -5.82 -4.12 -18.16
CA ASP A 52 -6.26 -4.95 -19.28
C ASP A 52 -7.53 -4.38 -19.94
N MET A 53 -8.44 -3.82 -19.13
CA MET A 53 -9.61 -3.06 -19.61
C MET A 53 -9.24 -1.75 -20.34
N ALA A 54 -7.98 -1.30 -20.26
CA ALA A 54 -7.48 -0.07 -20.87
C ALA A 54 -8.23 1.23 -20.49
N CYS A 55 -8.94 1.23 -19.36
CA CYS A 55 -9.56 2.45 -18.81
C CYS A 55 -8.50 3.51 -18.45
N TYR A 56 -8.91 4.78 -18.30
CA TYR A 56 -7.98 5.87 -17.97
C TYR A 56 -7.10 5.55 -16.75
N ARG A 57 -7.68 4.98 -15.68
CA ARG A 57 -6.93 4.57 -14.49
C ARG A 57 -5.86 3.52 -14.82
N GLY A 58 -6.20 2.52 -15.63
CA GLY A 58 -5.27 1.48 -16.09
C GLY A 58 -4.11 2.04 -16.90
N LEU A 59 -4.39 2.95 -17.83
CA LEU A 59 -3.35 3.63 -18.63
C LEU A 59 -2.40 4.43 -17.75
N ARG A 60 -2.91 5.08 -16.69
CA ARG A 60 -2.09 5.82 -15.72
C ARG A 60 -1.24 4.89 -14.86
N HIS A 61 -1.80 3.76 -14.42
CA HIS A 61 -1.04 2.71 -13.73
C HIS A 61 0.12 2.20 -14.58
N ARG A 62 -0.14 1.86 -15.86
CA ARG A 62 0.86 1.39 -16.84
C ARG A 62 1.97 2.41 -17.10
N ARG A 63 1.63 3.71 -17.17
CA ARG A 63 2.58 4.81 -17.38
C ARG A 63 3.31 5.28 -16.11
N ASN A 64 3.11 4.63 -14.97
CA ASN A 64 3.63 5.07 -13.66
C ASN A 64 3.31 6.54 -13.34
N LEU A 65 2.06 6.94 -13.61
CA LEU A 65 1.56 8.27 -13.28
C LEU A 65 0.51 8.21 -12.15
N PRO A 66 0.33 9.30 -11.38
CA PRO A 66 -0.75 9.42 -10.42
C PRO A 66 -2.12 9.20 -11.07
N VAL A 67 -2.99 8.50 -10.35
CA VAL A 67 -4.25 7.93 -10.87
C VAL A 67 -5.49 8.70 -10.40
N ARG A 68 -5.39 9.49 -9.32
CA ARG A 68 -6.51 10.24 -8.71
C ARG A 68 -6.56 11.70 -9.18
N GLY A 69 -6.21 11.96 -10.44
CA GLY A 69 -6.29 13.30 -11.04
C GLY A 69 -5.23 14.31 -10.60
N GLN A 70 -4.18 13.90 -9.89
CA GLN A 70 -3.14 14.84 -9.45
C GLN A 70 -2.35 15.46 -10.62
N ARG A 71 -1.92 16.71 -10.46
CA ARG A 71 -1.06 17.43 -11.41
C ARG A 71 0.29 16.73 -11.56
N THR A 72 0.69 16.41 -12.80
CA THR A 72 1.93 15.67 -13.08
C THR A 72 3.10 16.51 -13.58
N LYS A 73 2.93 17.82 -13.76
CA LYS A 73 3.98 18.70 -14.31
C LYS A 73 5.16 18.89 -13.33
N THR A 74 4.89 19.00 -12.03
CA THR A 74 5.88 19.32 -11.00
C THR A 74 6.08 18.16 -10.00
N ASN A 75 5.20 18.04 -9.01
CA ASN A 75 5.39 17.21 -7.81
C ASN A 75 4.66 15.86 -7.92
N ALA A 76 5.22 14.92 -8.66
CA ALA A 76 4.65 13.57 -8.83
C ALA A 76 5.67 12.45 -8.60
N ARG A 77 6.71 12.70 -7.78
CA ARG A 77 7.88 11.82 -7.62
C ARG A 77 7.60 10.50 -6.93
N THR A 78 6.67 10.46 -5.97
CA THR A 78 6.27 9.20 -5.32
C THR A 78 5.77 8.15 -6.31
N ARG A 79 5.13 8.56 -7.42
CA ARG A 79 4.64 7.65 -8.45
C ARG A 79 5.54 7.56 -9.69
N LYS A 80 6.13 8.67 -10.13
CA LYS A 80 7.04 8.73 -11.29
C LYS A 80 8.43 8.15 -11.00
N GLY A 81 8.79 7.98 -9.74
CA GLY A 81 10.15 7.67 -9.30
C GLY A 81 11.05 8.91 -9.25
N PRO A 82 12.34 8.69 -8.93
CA PRO A 82 13.35 9.74 -8.84
C PRO A 82 13.43 10.60 -10.10
N ALA A 83 13.91 11.84 -9.96
CA ALA A 83 14.08 12.73 -11.09
C ALA A 83 15.16 12.20 -12.02
N LYS A 84 14.77 11.73 -13.21
CA LYS A 84 15.71 11.42 -14.29
C LYS A 84 16.18 12.76 -14.91
N PRO A 85 17.46 13.14 -14.75
CA PRO A 85 17.99 14.32 -15.43
C PRO A 85 18.01 14.06 -16.93
N ILE A 86 17.77 15.11 -17.72
CA ILE A 86 17.96 15.07 -19.18
C ILE A 86 19.42 15.50 -19.42
N ALA A 87 20.15 14.76 -20.25
CA ALA A 87 21.50 15.13 -20.66
C ALA A 87 21.50 16.56 -21.22
N GLY A 88 22.41 17.41 -20.75
CA GLY A 88 22.51 18.82 -21.16
C GLY A 88 21.72 19.83 -20.33
N LYS A 89 20.92 19.40 -19.34
CA LYS A 89 20.28 20.35 -18.42
C LYS A 89 21.29 20.82 -17.37
N LYS A 90 21.81 22.05 -17.53
CA LYS A 90 22.70 22.70 -16.54
C LYS A 90 22.09 22.55 -15.15
N GLN A 91 22.85 21.94 -14.23
CA GLN A 91 22.46 21.94 -12.83
C GLN A 91 22.44 23.39 -12.35
N ALA A 92 21.34 23.82 -11.73
CA ALA A 92 21.31 25.11 -11.07
C ALA A 92 22.38 25.08 -9.97
N THR A 93 23.35 25.99 -10.05
CA THR A 93 24.34 26.19 -9.00
C THR A 93 23.59 26.46 -7.70
N LYS A 94 23.85 25.64 -6.67
CA LYS A 94 23.39 25.95 -5.32
C LYS A 94 24.09 27.26 -4.92
N LYS A 95 23.30 28.27 -4.55
CA LYS A 95 23.80 29.41 -3.76
C LYS A 95 23.96 28.96 -2.32
#